data_AF-A0A9W8E4F7-F1
#
_entry.id   AF-A0A9W8E4F7-F1
#
_cell.length_a   1.000
_cell.length_b   1.000
_cell.length_c   1.000
_cell.angle_alpha   90.00
_cell.angle_beta   90.00
_cell.angle_gamma   90.00
#
_symmetry.space_group_name_H-M   'P 1'
#
loop_
_entity.id
_entity.type
_entity.pdbx_description
1 polymer ?
#
loop_
_entity_poly.entity_id
_entity_poly.type
_entity_poly.pdbx_seq_one_letter_code
_entity_poly.pdbx_strand_id
1 'polypeptide(L)'
;MQLPRWVLTVAVLACGFIQSMDAKSVTGDRTLVLLAKNTPDEVQQYNRFIASLKQRGFQVSVDAATSSAAQLFNYGERQYDHLVLLTPDTKKFAGDITVKSLVEFLNSGGNVIMAAGTDLAGPQREFAKQLGVDFDTRGNRVLDHFHYWTPNSADDTEHHSRIVTDHFADLSPVLSEAVRQGPP
;
A
#
# COMPACT_ATOMS: atom_id res chain seq x y z
N MET A 1 40.65 -34.09 -23.66
CA MET A 1 39.28 -34.25 -24.19
C MET A 1 38.66 -32.87 -24.33
N GLN A 2 38.55 -32.34 -25.56
CA GLN A 2 37.92 -31.03 -25.80
C GLN A 2 36.45 -31.26 -26.11
N LEU A 3 35.56 -30.68 -25.28
CA LEU A 3 34.12 -30.75 -25.49
C LEU A 3 33.76 -30.03 -26.79
N PRO A 4 32.86 -30.60 -27.62
CA PRO A 4 32.59 -30.06 -28.95
C PRO A 4 31.80 -28.74 -28.83
N ARG A 5 32.19 -27.74 -29.65
CA ARG A 5 31.69 -26.35 -29.59
C ARG A 5 30.17 -26.22 -29.65
N TRP A 6 29.46 -27.19 -30.21
CA TRP A 6 27.99 -27.21 -30.28
C TRP A 6 27.31 -27.43 -28.91
N VAL A 7 27.99 -28.07 -27.96
CA VAL A 7 27.47 -28.29 -26.60
C VAL A 7 27.40 -26.97 -25.83
N LEU A 8 28.35 -26.07 -26.05
CA LEU A 8 28.33 -24.72 -25.48
C LEU A 8 27.20 -23.87 -26.07
N THR A 9 26.92 -23.97 -27.38
CA THR A 9 25.82 -23.24 -28.00
C THR A 9 24.44 -23.76 -27.59
N VAL A 10 24.28 -25.07 -27.41
CA VAL A 10 23.02 -25.65 -26.89
C VAL A 10 22.79 -25.25 -25.44
N ALA A 11 23.83 -25.22 -24.60
CA ALA A 11 23.71 -24.78 -23.21
C ALA A 11 23.32 -23.28 -23.10
N VAL A 12 23.85 -22.41 -23.96
CA VAL A 12 23.50 -20.98 -23.98
C VAL A 12 22.06 -20.75 -24.49
N LEU A 13 21.61 -21.51 -25.50
CA LEU A 13 20.22 -21.48 -25.96
C LEU A 13 19.23 -22.02 -24.91
N ALA A 14 19.61 -23.06 -24.17
CA ALA A 14 18.82 -23.59 -23.07
C ALA A 14 18.73 -22.61 -21.89
N CYS A 15 19.82 -21.89 -21.56
CA CYS A 15 19.80 -20.85 -20.52
C CYS A 15 19.00 -19.60 -20.92
N GLY A 16 18.97 -19.26 -22.22
CA GLY A 16 18.16 -18.15 -22.73
C GLY A 16 16.64 -18.41 -22.66
N PHE A 17 16.22 -19.67 -22.70
CA PHE A 17 14.80 -20.07 -22.62
C PHE A 17 14.24 -20.12 -21.19
N ILE A 18 15.06 -20.02 -20.14
CA ILE A 18 14.63 -20.12 -18.73
C ILE A 18 14.19 -18.75 -18.15
N GLN A 19 14.19 -17.68 -18.95
CA GLN A 19 13.98 -16.31 -18.41
C GLN A 19 12.52 -15.94 -18.10
N SER A 20 11.55 -16.85 -18.24
CA SER A 20 10.19 -16.62 -17.73
C SER A 20 10.07 -17.11 -16.29
N MET A 21 10.84 -16.52 -15.38
CA MET A 21 10.58 -16.66 -13.94
C MET A 21 9.33 -15.84 -13.62
N ASP A 22 8.17 -16.50 -13.68
CA ASP A 22 6.96 -15.94 -13.08
C ASP A 22 7.24 -15.84 -11.58
N ALA A 23 7.30 -14.62 -11.05
CA ALA A 23 7.59 -14.33 -9.66
C ALA A 23 6.38 -14.69 -8.79
N LYS A 24 6.07 -15.99 -8.73
CA LYS A 24 5.03 -16.51 -7.86
C LYS A 24 5.48 -16.44 -6.41
N SER A 25 4.52 -16.16 -5.56
CA SER A 25 4.75 -16.12 -4.12
C SER A 25 5.23 -17.49 -3.63
N VAL A 26 6.35 -17.50 -2.91
CA VAL A 26 6.89 -18.71 -2.27
C VAL A 26 5.95 -19.25 -1.19
N THR A 27 5.10 -18.41 -0.60
CA THR A 27 4.20 -18.78 0.50
C THR A 27 2.82 -19.27 0.06
N GLY A 28 2.54 -19.32 -1.25
CA GLY A 28 1.26 -19.74 -1.84
C GLY A 28 0.53 -18.62 -2.58
N ASP A 29 -0.62 -18.96 -3.16
CA ASP A 29 -1.36 -18.10 -4.11
C ASP A 29 -2.69 -17.57 -3.55
N ARG A 30 -3.15 -18.06 -2.38
CA ARG A 30 -4.47 -17.71 -1.82
C ARG A 30 -4.42 -16.36 -1.15
N THR A 31 -5.22 -15.41 -1.64
CA THR A 31 -5.21 -14.02 -1.19
C THR A 31 -6.60 -13.58 -0.74
N LEU A 32 -6.72 -13.11 0.50
CA LEU A 32 -7.92 -12.46 1.00
C LEU A 32 -7.78 -10.95 0.90
N VAL A 33 -8.70 -10.29 0.21
CA VAL A 33 -8.82 -8.83 0.17
C VAL A 33 -10.01 -8.42 1.02
N LEU A 34 -9.73 -7.70 2.10
CA LEU A 34 -10.76 -7.14 2.97
C LEU A 34 -11.06 -5.70 2.58
N LEU A 35 -12.33 -5.44 2.30
CA LEU A 35 -12.88 -4.11 2.05
C LEU A 35 -13.72 -3.64 3.24
N ALA A 36 -13.91 -2.33 3.39
CA ALA A 36 -14.75 -1.77 4.46
C ALA A 36 -16.19 -2.30 4.34
N LYS A 37 -16.73 -2.29 3.11
CA LYS A 37 -18.00 -2.91 2.74
C LYS A 37 -17.81 -3.74 1.48
N ASN A 38 -18.45 -4.89 1.42
CA ASN A 38 -18.46 -5.71 0.20
C ASN A 38 -19.60 -5.26 -0.72
N THR A 39 -19.55 -3.99 -1.14
CA THR A 39 -20.48 -3.44 -2.14
C THR A 39 -19.83 -3.48 -3.53
N PRO A 40 -20.62 -3.65 -4.61
CA PRO A 40 -20.08 -3.63 -5.96
C PRO A 40 -19.27 -2.37 -6.26
N ASP A 41 -19.70 -1.22 -5.75
CA ASP A 41 -19.04 0.07 -5.98
C ASP A 41 -17.63 0.14 -5.38
N GLU A 42 -17.46 -0.32 -4.13
CA GLU A 42 -16.14 -0.37 -3.49
C GLU A 42 -15.21 -1.36 -4.20
N VAL A 43 -15.72 -2.52 -4.60
CA VAL A 43 -14.94 -3.50 -5.37
C VAL A 43 -14.46 -2.91 -6.70
N GLN A 44 -15.29 -2.10 -7.37
CA GLN A 44 -14.92 -1.45 -8.63
C GLN A 44 -13.76 -0.47 -8.46
N GLN A 45 -13.67 0.25 -7.34
CA GLN A 45 -12.56 1.17 -7.06
C GLN A 45 -11.21 0.45 -7.05
N TYR A 46 -11.17 -0.78 -6.54
CA TYR A 46 -9.96 -1.60 -6.47
C TYR A 46 -9.83 -2.60 -7.61
N ASN A 47 -10.68 -2.52 -8.64
CA ASN A 47 -10.73 -3.50 -9.72
C ASN A 47 -9.39 -3.63 -10.45
N ARG A 48 -8.67 -2.52 -10.71
CA ARG A 48 -7.34 -2.56 -11.36
C ARG A 48 -6.34 -3.38 -10.54
N PHE A 49 -6.34 -3.21 -9.22
CA PHE A 49 -5.47 -3.95 -8.31
C PHE A 49 -5.85 -5.43 -8.26
N ILE A 50 -7.13 -5.74 -8.08
CA ILE A 50 -7.66 -7.12 -8.04
C ILE A 50 -7.41 -7.84 -9.37
N ALA A 51 -7.63 -7.17 -10.50
CA ALA A 51 -7.37 -7.71 -11.84
C ALA A 51 -5.88 -8.00 -12.03
N SER A 52 -5.00 -7.10 -11.60
CA SER A 52 -3.55 -7.33 -11.62
C SER A 52 -3.16 -8.55 -10.78
N LEU A 53 -3.75 -8.76 -9.60
CA LEU A 53 -3.48 -9.95 -8.79
C LEU A 53 -3.94 -11.24 -9.49
N LYS A 54 -5.15 -11.24 -10.06
CA LYS A 54 -5.67 -12.39 -10.80
C LYS A 54 -4.83 -12.70 -12.05
N GLN A 55 -4.36 -11.68 -12.75
CA GLN A 55 -3.49 -11.83 -13.94
C GLN A 55 -2.16 -12.51 -13.58
N ARG A 56 -1.64 -12.28 -12.36
CA ARG A 56 -0.44 -12.94 -11.83
C ARG A 56 -0.70 -14.33 -11.24
N GLY A 57 -1.92 -14.84 -11.35
CA GLY A 57 -2.29 -16.19 -10.91
C GLY A 57 -2.65 -16.33 -9.43
N PHE A 58 -2.87 -15.24 -8.70
CA PHE A 58 -3.36 -15.30 -7.31
C PHE A 58 -4.85 -15.66 -7.27
N GLN A 59 -5.22 -16.51 -6.31
CA GLN A 59 -6.61 -16.85 -6.01
C GLN A 59 -7.18 -15.79 -5.05
N VAL A 60 -7.83 -14.77 -5.62
CA VAL A 60 -8.32 -13.61 -4.86
C VAL A 60 -9.76 -13.83 -4.39
N SER A 61 -9.95 -13.89 -3.08
CA SER A 61 -11.24 -13.82 -2.40
C SER A 61 -11.46 -12.40 -1.86
N VAL A 62 -12.63 -11.82 -2.09
CA VAL A 62 -12.99 -10.49 -1.59
C VAL A 62 -14.10 -10.64 -0.54
N ASP A 63 -13.89 -10.07 0.64
CA ASP A 63 -14.90 -10.05 1.70
C ASP A 63 -14.91 -8.70 2.42
N ALA A 64 -15.98 -8.44 3.18
CA ALA A 64 -16.09 -7.28 4.04
C ALA A 64 -15.42 -7.53 5.38
N ALA A 65 -14.71 -6.52 5.90
CA ALA A 65 -14.19 -6.53 7.26
C ALA A 65 -15.28 -6.57 8.35
N THR A 66 -16.53 -6.27 7.98
CA THR A 66 -17.72 -6.34 8.85
C THR A 66 -18.49 -7.66 8.74
N SER A 67 -18.11 -8.53 7.80
CA SER A 67 -18.69 -9.86 7.63
C SER A 67 -18.02 -10.86 8.58
N SER A 68 -18.79 -11.77 9.16
CA SER A 68 -18.27 -12.89 9.95
C SER A 68 -17.92 -14.12 9.11
N ALA A 69 -18.01 -14.02 7.78
CA ALA A 69 -17.77 -15.14 6.88
C ALA A 69 -16.27 -15.45 6.67
N ALA A 70 -15.41 -14.42 6.71
CA ALA A 70 -13.97 -14.59 6.57
C ALA A 70 -13.32 -15.08 7.87
N GLN A 71 -12.63 -16.22 7.78
CA GLN A 71 -11.79 -16.78 8.85
C GLN A 71 -10.34 -16.89 8.35
N LEU A 72 -9.39 -16.40 9.14
CA LEU A 72 -7.96 -16.50 8.81
C LEU A 72 -7.41 -17.91 9.09
N PHE A 73 -7.95 -18.55 10.13
CA PHE A 73 -7.57 -19.89 10.57
C PHE A 73 -8.79 -20.79 10.61
N ASN A 74 -8.63 -22.03 10.14
CA ASN A 74 -9.62 -23.08 10.34
C ASN A 74 -8.89 -24.30 10.92
N TYR A 75 -9.35 -24.80 12.06
CA TYR A 75 -8.70 -25.91 12.79
C TYR A 75 -7.19 -25.73 13.04
N GLY A 76 -6.73 -24.48 13.20
CA GLY A 76 -5.31 -24.16 13.41
C GLY A 76 -4.48 -24.00 12.13
N GLU A 77 -5.07 -24.23 10.95
CA GLU A 77 -4.40 -24.02 9.67
C GLU A 77 -4.84 -22.71 8.99
N ARG A 78 -3.87 -22.03 8.36
CA ARG A 78 -4.13 -20.80 7.61
C ARG A 78 -4.95 -21.08 6.35
N GLN A 79 -6.08 -20.40 6.23
CA GLN A 79 -6.94 -20.46 5.04
C GLN A 79 -6.39 -19.63 3.87
N TYR A 80 -5.60 -18.61 4.17
CA TYR A 80 -5.01 -17.70 3.20
C TYR A 80 -3.51 -17.57 3.39
N ASP A 81 -2.81 -17.28 2.30
CA ASP A 81 -1.37 -17.09 2.27
C ASP A 81 -1.02 -15.59 2.33
N HIS A 82 -1.88 -14.77 1.74
CA HIS A 82 -1.77 -13.31 1.73
C HIS A 82 -3.08 -12.66 2.21
N LEU A 83 -2.94 -11.57 2.94
CA LEU A 83 -4.03 -10.74 3.41
C LEU A 83 -3.80 -9.30 2.97
N VAL A 84 -4.80 -8.68 2.35
CA VAL A 84 -4.78 -7.27 1.96
C VAL A 84 -5.89 -6.54 2.69
N LEU A 85 -5.51 -5.57 3.53
CA LEU A 85 -6.42 -4.78 4.35
C LEU A 85 -6.64 -3.41 3.68
N LEU A 86 -7.78 -3.26 3.00
CA LEU A 86 -8.22 -2.01 2.37
C LEU A 86 -9.40 -1.41 3.14
N THR A 87 -9.26 -1.34 4.46
CA THR A 87 -10.33 -0.99 5.41
C THR A 87 -9.95 0.19 6.30
N PRO A 88 -9.54 1.35 5.74
CA PRO A 88 -8.99 2.46 6.52
C PRO A 88 -9.99 3.00 7.55
N ASP A 89 -11.28 2.98 7.28
CA ASP A 89 -12.34 3.57 8.10
C ASP A 89 -13.02 2.59 9.06
N THR A 90 -12.63 1.31 9.04
CA THR A 90 -13.34 0.24 9.75
C THR A 90 -13.02 0.22 11.23
N LYS A 91 -13.99 0.61 12.06
CA LYS A 91 -13.82 0.74 13.51
C LYS A 91 -13.63 -0.57 14.26
N LYS A 92 -14.19 -1.67 13.73
CA LYS A 92 -14.11 -3.01 14.31
C LYS A 92 -14.13 -4.04 13.19
N PHE A 93 -13.22 -4.99 13.27
CA PHE A 93 -13.28 -6.21 12.48
C PHE A 93 -14.37 -7.14 13.05
N ALA A 94 -15.04 -7.88 12.18
CA ALA A 94 -16.02 -8.89 12.56
C ALA A 94 -15.44 -10.31 12.50
N GLY A 95 -16.13 -11.25 13.15
CA GLY A 95 -15.73 -12.66 13.18
C GLY A 95 -14.43 -12.90 13.96
N ASP A 96 -13.60 -13.79 13.41
CA ASP A 96 -12.33 -14.23 14.01
C ASP A 96 -11.14 -13.31 13.69
N ILE A 97 -11.39 -12.23 12.97
CA ILE A 97 -10.36 -11.26 12.59
C ILE A 97 -10.21 -10.24 13.71
N THR A 98 -9.09 -10.32 14.42
CA THR A 98 -8.73 -9.44 15.53
C THR A 98 -7.28 -9.02 15.38
N VAL A 99 -6.85 -7.96 16.08
CA VAL A 99 -5.44 -7.54 16.06
C VAL A 99 -4.52 -8.69 16.46
N LYS A 100 -4.92 -9.50 17.45
CA LYS A 100 -4.18 -10.67 17.89
C LYS A 100 -4.07 -11.73 16.78
N SER A 101 -5.17 -12.07 16.12
CA SER A 101 -5.14 -13.09 15.05
C SER A 101 -4.38 -12.61 13.81
N LEU A 102 -4.33 -11.30 13.53
CA LEU A 102 -3.46 -10.73 12.50
C LEU A 102 -1.97 -10.88 12.83
N VAL A 103 -1.58 -10.65 14.09
CA VAL A 103 -0.19 -10.87 14.54
C VAL A 103 0.17 -12.36 14.48
N GLU A 104 -0.74 -13.24 14.91
CA GLU A 104 -0.57 -14.70 14.78
C GLU A 104 -0.45 -15.14 13.31
N PHE A 105 -1.21 -14.52 12.41
CA PHE A 105 -1.14 -14.79 10.97
C PHE A 105 0.24 -14.46 10.38
N LEU A 106 0.81 -13.31 10.75
CA LEU A 106 2.19 -12.94 10.38
C LEU A 106 3.21 -13.92 10.95
N ASN A 107 3.11 -14.25 12.25
CA ASN A 107 4.03 -15.20 12.90
C ASN A 107 3.96 -16.61 12.30
N SER A 108 2.82 -16.96 11.68
CA SER A 108 2.61 -18.23 10.98
C SER A 108 3.09 -18.21 9.51
N GLY A 109 3.80 -17.16 9.09
CA GLY A 109 4.37 -17.01 7.74
C GLY A 109 3.39 -16.49 6.68
N GLY A 110 2.26 -15.92 7.10
CA GLY A 110 1.36 -15.20 6.20
C GLY A 110 1.86 -13.79 5.90
N ASN A 111 1.54 -13.26 4.72
CA ASN A 111 1.91 -11.88 4.37
C ASN A 111 0.72 -10.94 4.51
N VAL A 112 0.94 -9.75 5.06
CA VAL A 112 -0.09 -8.73 5.21
C VAL A 112 0.32 -7.45 4.49
N ILE A 113 -0.55 -6.97 3.60
CA ILE A 113 -0.51 -5.62 3.05
C ILE A 113 -1.60 -4.82 3.73
N MET A 114 -1.27 -3.67 4.30
CA MET A 114 -2.23 -2.77 4.91
C MET A 114 -2.18 -1.42 4.21
N ALA A 115 -3.33 -0.96 3.70
CA ALA A 115 -3.50 0.41 3.26
C ALA A 115 -3.95 1.26 4.45
N ALA A 116 -3.27 2.39 4.66
CA ALA A 116 -3.63 3.41 5.63
C ALA A 116 -3.90 4.73 4.91
N GLY A 117 -4.81 5.51 5.47
CA GLY A 117 -5.15 6.85 4.97
C GLY A 117 -5.55 7.76 6.12
N THR A 118 -5.98 8.99 5.80
CA THR A 118 -6.38 10.02 6.77
C THR A 118 -7.39 9.52 7.81
N ASP A 119 -8.31 8.66 7.39
CA ASP A 119 -9.40 8.16 8.22
C ASP A 119 -9.08 6.88 9.00
N LEU A 120 -7.79 6.54 9.15
CA LEU A 120 -7.32 5.30 9.78
C LEU A 120 -8.03 5.02 11.11
N ALA A 121 -8.66 3.85 11.20
CA ALA A 121 -9.40 3.42 12.37
C ALA A 121 -8.50 2.76 13.44
N GLY A 122 -9.05 2.62 14.65
CA GLY A 122 -8.34 2.08 15.81
C GLY A 122 -7.71 0.70 15.61
N PRO A 123 -8.41 -0.32 15.06
CA PRO A 123 -7.87 -1.66 14.94
C PRO A 123 -6.61 -1.77 14.05
N GLN A 124 -6.60 -1.07 12.92
CA GLN A 124 -5.45 -1.08 12.00
C GLN A 124 -4.25 -0.35 12.60
N ARG A 125 -4.50 0.78 13.29
CA ARG A 125 -3.48 1.52 14.03
C ARG A 125 -2.87 0.69 15.15
N GLU A 126 -3.70 0.00 15.93
CA GLU A 126 -3.23 -0.87 17.00
C GLU A 126 -2.42 -2.05 16.44
N PHE A 127 -2.86 -2.65 15.34
CA PHE A 127 -2.08 -3.69 14.65
C PHE A 127 -0.73 -3.17 14.16
N ALA A 128 -0.68 -2.00 13.52
CA ALA A 128 0.57 -1.39 13.08
C ALA A 128 1.51 -1.12 14.26
N LYS A 129 0.96 -0.68 15.40
CA LYS A 129 1.72 -0.44 16.63
C LYS A 129 2.36 -1.70 17.18
N GLN A 130 1.70 -2.87 17.05
CA GLN A 130 2.29 -4.17 17.41
C GLN A 130 3.50 -4.52 16.52
N LEU A 131 3.58 -3.96 15.31
CA LEU A 131 4.72 -4.08 14.39
C LEU A 131 5.77 -2.98 14.58
N GLY A 132 5.60 -2.10 15.57
CA GLY A 132 6.51 -0.97 15.82
C GLY A 132 6.28 0.23 14.88
N VAL A 133 5.17 0.27 14.16
CA VAL A 133 4.79 1.40 13.29
C VAL A 133 3.69 2.20 13.98
N ASP A 134 3.96 3.48 14.27
CA ASP A 134 2.97 4.37 14.87
C ASP A 134 2.35 5.29 13.82
N PHE A 135 1.02 5.36 13.82
CA PHE A 135 0.26 6.21 12.91
C PHE A 135 -0.37 7.36 13.70
N ASP A 136 -0.23 8.56 13.16
CA ASP A 136 -0.80 9.77 13.73
C ASP A 136 -2.34 9.75 13.73
N THR A 137 -2.94 10.51 14.64
CA THR A 137 -4.38 10.53 14.93
C THR A 137 -5.24 10.73 13.69
N ARG A 138 -6.47 10.19 13.73
CA ARG A 138 -7.43 10.31 12.62
C ARG A 138 -7.64 11.79 12.26
N GLY A 139 -7.63 12.08 10.96
CA GLY A 139 -7.79 13.44 10.44
C GLY A 139 -6.46 14.10 10.07
N ASN A 140 -5.34 13.59 10.58
CA ASN A 140 -4.02 14.12 10.24
C ASN A 140 -3.60 13.65 8.85
N ARG A 141 -2.90 14.53 8.14
CA ARG A 141 -2.52 14.37 6.73
C ARG A 141 -1.07 14.76 6.55
N VAL A 142 -0.44 14.16 5.56
CA VAL A 142 0.90 14.58 5.12
C VAL A 142 0.72 15.78 4.20
N LEU A 143 1.28 16.92 4.60
CA LEU A 143 1.24 18.17 3.84
C LEU A 143 2.65 18.51 3.34
N ASP A 144 2.78 18.66 2.02
CA ASP A 144 3.97 19.22 1.37
C ASP A 144 3.59 20.54 0.71
N HIS A 145 4.30 21.62 1.04
CA HIS A 145 4.05 22.96 0.49
C HIS A 145 4.84 23.23 -0.80
N PHE A 146 5.80 22.35 -1.13
CA PHE A 146 6.70 22.49 -2.28
C PHE A 146 6.34 21.54 -3.41
N HIS A 147 5.99 20.28 -3.11
CA HIS A 147 5.62 19.27 -4.09
C HIS A 147 4.19 18.78 -3.88
N TYR A 148 3.24 19.66 -4.16
CA TYR A 148 1.82 19.32 -4.15
C TYR A 148 1.27 19.26 -5.58
N TRP A 149 0.22 18.46 -5.77
CA TRP A 149 -0.47 18.39 -7.04
C TRP A 149 -1.39 19.61 -7.17
N THR A 150 -1.18 20.43 -8.19
CA THR A 150 -2.09 21.53 -8.54
C THR A 150 -3.01 21.07 -9.68
N PRO A 151 -4.23 20.57 -9.42
CA PRO A 151 -5.21 20.54 -10.48
C PRO A 151 -5.51 21.97 -10.90
N ASN A 152 -5.60 22.22 -12.21
CA ASN A 152 -6.24 23.43 -12.69
C ASN A 152 -7.64 23.53 -12.03
N SER A 153 -7.96 24.69 -11.45
CA SER A 153 -9.27 25.12 -10.92
C SER A 153 -9.73 24.68 -9.51
N ALA A 154 -9.88 25.70 -8.65
CA ALA A 154 -10.95 25.93 -7.68
C ALA A 154 -11.16 25.00 -6.46
N ASP A 155 -10.69 23.76 -6.44
CA ASP A 155 -11.12 22.79 -5.40
C ASP A 155 -10.06 22.45 -4.34
N ASP A 156 -8.80 22.81 -4.55
CA ASP A 156 -7.68 22.47 -3.64
C ASP A 156 -7.18 23.67 -2.81
N THR A 157 -8.05 24.66 -2.61
CA THR A 157 -7.69 25.95 -1.99
C THR A 157 -7.56 25.87 -0.45
N GLU A 158 -7.85 24.73 0.18
CA GLU A 158 -8.18 24.71 1.61
C GLU A 158 -7.17 24.02 2.53
N HIS A 159 -6.12 23.38 1.99
CA HIS A 159 -5.30 22.46 2.82
C HIS A 159 -3.80 22.80 2.90
N HIS A 160 -3.33 23.78 2.13
CA HIS A 160 -1.99 24.32 2.27
C HIS A 160 -2.04 25.85 2.18
N SER A 161 -1.29 26.55 3.04
CA SER A 161 -1.20 28.01 2.98
C SER A 161 -0.02 28.39 2.09
N ARG A 162 -0.29 28.92 0.89
CA ARG A 162 0.74 29.51 0.03
C ARG A 162 0.78 31.02 0.26
N ILE A 163 1.78 31.49 1.00
CA ILE A 163 2.03 32.93 1.12
C ILE A 163 2.71 33.38 -0.17
N VAL A 164 1.91 33.93 -1.10
CA VAL A 164 2.43 34.61 -2.29
C VAL A 164 2.53 36.08 -1.95
N THR A 165 3.76 36.61 -1.91
CA THR A 165 3.99 38.04 -1.79
C THR A 165 4.56 38.53 -3.12
N ASP A 166 4.03 39.62 -3.62
CA ASP A 166 4.58 40.42 -4.70
C ASP A 166 5.65 41.43 -4.22
N HIS A 167 5.68 41.75 -2.92
CA HIS A 167 6.45 42.88 -2.39
C HIS A 167 7.31 42.63 -1.14
N PHE A 168 7.52 41.39 -0.67
CA PHE A 168 8.36 41.14 0.53
C PHE A 168 9.80 41.67 0.40
N ALA A 169 10.30 41.84 -0.84
CA ALA A 169 11.64 42.29 -1.12
C ALA A 169 11.82 43.82 -1.18
N ASP A 170 10.76 44.65 -1.14
CA ASP A 170 10.90 46.10 -1.41
C ASP A 170 11.05 46.98 -0.15
N LEU A 171 11.48 46.37 0.96
CA LEU A 171 11.81 47.07 2.20
C LEU A 171 13.26 47.58 2.17
N SER A 172 13.49 48.68 1.45
CA SER A 172 14.80 49.34 1.31
C SER A 172 15.49 49.77 2.61
N PRO A 173 14.78 50.09 3.70
CA PRO A 173 15.45 50.39 4.97
C PRO A 173 15.93 49.13 5.73
N VAL A 174 15.43 47.93 5.39
CA VAL A 174 15.59 46.72 6.21
C VAL A 174 16.43 45.64 5.52
N LEU A 175 16.30 45.50 4.19
CA LEU A 175 17.02 44.49 3.41
C LEU A 175 17.95 45.17 2.42
N SER A 176 19.26 44.95 2.63
CA SER A 176 20.30 45.39 1.69
C SER A 176 20.15 44.72 0.32
N GLU A 177 20.61 45.39 -0.74
CA GLU A 177 20.50 44.93 -2.12
C GLU A 177 21.10 43.54 -2.36
N ALA A 178 22.20 43.22 -1.67
CA ALA A 178 22.85 41.90 -1.73
C ALA A 178 21.96 40.76 -1.23
N VAL A 179 21.10 40.99 -0.23
CA VAL A 179 20.19 39.97 0.31
C VAL A 179 19.00 39.74 -0.63
N ARG A 180 18.62 40.77 -1.41
CA ARG A 180 17.52 40.69 -2.39
C ARG A 180 17.88 39.87 -3.62
N GLN A 181 19.15 39.82 -3.99
CA GLN A 181 19.62 39.09 -5.18
C GLN A 181 19.73 37.57 -4.94
N GLY A 182 19.47 37.09 -3.71
CA GLY A 182 19.59 35.68 -3.34
C GLY A 182 21.05 35.26 -3.14
N PRO A 183 21.30 34.06 -2.59
CA PRO A 183 22.66 33.52 -2.47
C PRO A 183 23.29 33.30 -3.86
N PRO A 184 24.64 33.36 -3.98
CA PRO A 184 25.36 33.10 -5.22
C PRO A 184 25.15 31.66 -5.74
#